data_AF-A0A1L7NPX9-F1
#
_entry.id   AF-A0A1L7NPX9-F1
#
_cell.length_a   1.000
_cell.length_b   1.000
_cell.length_c   1.000
_cell.angle_alpha   90.00
_cell.angle_beta   90.00
_cell.angle_gamma   90.00
#
_symmetry.space_group_name_H-M   'P 1'
#
loop_
_entity.id
_entity.type
_entity.pdbx_description
1 polymer ?
#
loop_
_entity_poly.entity_id
_entity_poly.type
_entity_poly.pdbx_seq_one_letter_code
_entity_poly.pdbx_strand_id
1 'polypeptide(L)'
;MRAPNDPRTISRAQEVVDALKGAESRDDLWDLEKHATGWLDALHTEGLIDRPEYDRLTTAMNLISVTTRHGWDGMEIQPCR
;
A
#
# COMPACT_ATOMS: atom_id res chain seq x y z
N MET A 1 1.55 -27.35 4.27
CA MET A 1 1.43 -25.88 4.08
C MET A 1 2.83 -25.30 4.03
N ARG A 2 3.12 -24.35 3.14
CA ARG A 2 4.34 -23.53 3.28
C ARG A 2 4.22 -22.74 4.59
N ALA A 3 5.34 -22.49 5.26
CA ALA A 3 5.33 -21.57 6.40
C ALA A 3 4.89 -20.18 5.91
N PRO A 4 4.01 -19.49 6.64
CA PRO A 4 3.64 -18.11 6.31
C PRO A 4 4.90 -17.21 6.37
N ASN A 5 4.79 -16.04 5.73
CA ASN A 5 5.81 -15.00 5.69
C ASN A 5 7.10 -15.42 4.96
N ASP A 6 6.97 -16.18 3.87
CA ASP A 6 8.10 -16.43 2.99
C ASP A 6 8.72 -15.08 2.51
N PRO A 7 10.05 -14.89 2.60
CA PRO A 7 10.68 -13.60 2.29
C PRO A 7 10.38 -13.08 0.88
N ARG A 8 10.19 -13.95 -0.12
CA ARG A 8 9.83 -13.52 -1.47
C ARG A 8 8.40 -13.01 -1.52
N THR A 9 7.50 -13.67 -0.81
CA THR A 9 6.10 -13.22 -0.66
C THR A 9 6.06 -11.84 -0.01
N ILE A 10 6.81 -11.63 1.07
CA ILE A 10 6.86 -10.34 1.78
C ILE A 10 7.49 -9.25 0.92
N SER A 11 8.61 -9.53 0.25
CA SER A 11 9.24 -8.57 -0.67
C SER A 11 8.25 -8.13 -1.75
N ARG A 12 7.55 -9.10 -2.34
CA ARG A 12 6.59 -8.83 -3.41
C ARG A 12 5.41 -8.02 -2.88
N ALA A 13 4.84 -8.39 -1.72
CA ALA A 13 3.79 -7.64 -1.04
C ALA A 13 4.20 -6.18 -0.76
N GLN A 14 5.42 -5.99 -0.27
CA GLN A 14 5.98 -4.67 0.01
C GLN A 14 6.14 -3.82 -1.27
N GLU A 15 6.55 -4.42 -2.40
CA GLU A 15 6.65 -3.71 -3.69
C GLU A 15 5.31 -3.14 -4.16
N VAL A 16 4.21 -3.89 -4.00
CA VAL A 16 2.87 -3.39 -4.38
C VAL A 16 2.41 -2.30 -3.42
N VAL A 17 2.69 -2.42 -2.12
CA VAL A 17 2.41 -1.35 -1.16
C VAL A 17 3.23 -0.09 -1.49
N ASP A 18 4.49 -0.24 -1.88
CA ASP A 18 5.37 0.87 -2.23
C ASP A 18 5.00 1.55 -3.56
N ALA A 19 4.31 0.85 -4.47
CA ALA A 19 3.84 1.41 -5.73
C ALA A 19 2.89 2.60 -5.53
N LEU A 20 2.16 2.67 -4.40
CA LEU A 20 1.30 3.81 -4.06
C LEU A 20 2.07 5.14 -3.94
N LYS A 21 3.38 5.10 -3.71
CA LYS A 21 4.24 6.31 -3.67
C LYS A 21 4.39 6.95 -5.05
N GLY A 22 4.21 6.17 -6.11
CA GLY A 22 4.34 6.61 -7.50
C GLY A 22 3.05 7.10 -8.13
N ALA A 23 1.95 7.19 -7.36
CA ALA A 23 0.68 7.60 -7.91
C ALA A 23 0.76 9.03 -8.48
N GLU A 24 0.21 9.24 -9.68
CA GLU A 24 0.25 10.55 -10.36
C GLU A 24 -1.02 11.39 -10.11
N SER A 25 -2.09 10.75 -9.64
CA SER A 25 -3.38 11.41 -9.39
C SER A 25 -4.17 10.70 -8.29
N ARG A 26 -5.23 11.36 -7.78
CA ARG A 26 -6.14 10.78 -6.79
C ARG A 26 -6.81 9.49 -7.27
N ASP A 27 -7.19 9.43 -8.54
CA ASP A 27 -7.82 8.24 -9.13
C ASP A 27 -6.82 7.08 -9.26
N ASP A 28 -5.61 7.39 -9.71
CA ASP A 28 -4.51 6.41 -9.80
C ASP A 28 -4.14 5.83 -8.41
N LEU A 29 -4.05 6.70 -7.39
CA LEU A 29 -3.85 6.25 -6.01
C LEU A 29 -4.98 5.34 -5.53
N TRP A 30 -6.24 5.66 -5.85
CA TRP A 30 -7.37 4.82 -5.47
C TRP A 30 -7.29 3.45 -6.16
N ASP A 31 -6.93 3.39 -7.44
CA ASP A 31 -6.80 2.11 -8.14
C ASP A 31 -5.62 1.27 -7.61
N LEU A 32 -4.50 1.91 -7.27
CA LEU A 32 -3.37 1.26 -6.59
C LEU A 32 -3.74 0.75 -5.19
N GLU A 33 -4.51 1.51 -4.41
CA GLU A 33 -5.02 1.09 -3.10
C GLU A 33 -5.92 -0.14 -3.19
N LYS A 34 -6.86 -0.16 -4.15
CA LYS A 34 -7.74 -1.33 -4.39
C LYS A 34 -6.92 -2.56 -4.75
N HIS A 35 -5.93 -2.39 -5.63
CA HIS A 35 -5.06 -3.48 -6.05
C HIS A 35 -4.24 -4.03 -4.87
N ALA A 36 -3.60 -3.16 -4.11
CA ALA A 36 -2.81 -3.54 -2.94
C ALA A 36 -3.66 -4.24 -1.87
N THR A 37 -4.84 -3.70 -1.56
CA THR A 37 -5.77 -4.30 -0.59
C THR A 37 -6.18 -5.71 -1.02
N GLY A 38 -6.68 -5.88 -2.25
CA GLY A 38 -7.12 -7.17 -2.74
C GLY A 38 -6.01 -8.21 -2.78
N TRP A 39 -4.77 -7.78 -3.03
CA TRP A 39 -3.63 -8.68 -3.04
C TRP A 39 -3.19 -9.09 -1.64
N LEU A 40 -3.13 -8.16 -0.68
CA LEU A 40 -2.86 -8.50 0.73
C LEU A 40 -3.92 -9.44 1.31
N ASP A 41 -5.20 -9.21 0.97
CA ASP A 41 -6.31 -10.08 1.38
C ASP A 41 -6.15 -11.49 0.82
N ALA A 42 -5.76 -11.62 -0.45
CA ALA A 42 -5.49 -12.92 -1.07
C ALA A 42 -4.35 -13.65 -0.35
N LEU A 43 -3.22 -12.98 -0.11
CA LEU A 43 -2.07 -13.56 0.59
C LEU A 43 -2.42 -14.05 1.99
N HIS A 44 -3.21 -13.27 2.74
CA HIS A 44 -3.64 -13.65 4.10
C HIS A 44 -4.66 -14.79 4.05
N THR A 45 -5.62 -14.75 3.13
CA THR A 45 -6.63 -15.82 2.95
C THR A 45 -6.01 -17.15 2.55
N GLU A 46 -4.97 -17.12 1.72
CA GLU A 46 -4.21 -18.32 1.32
C GLU A 46 -3.22 -18.80 2.40
N GLY A 47 -3.09 -18.07 3.52
CA GLY A 47 -2.15 -18.39 4.59
C GLY A 47 -0.69 -18.21 4.20
N LEU A 48 -0.41 -17.41 3.16
CA LEU A 48 0.95 -17.08 2.71
C LEU A 48 1.59 -16.00 3.58
N ILE A 49 0.77 -15.14 4.18
CA ILE A 49 1.17 -14.22 5.25
C ILE A 49 0.28 -14.43 6.47
N ASP A 50 0.85 -14.23 7.65
CA ASP A 50 0.09 -14.30 8.90
C ASP A 50 -0.60 -12.96 9.21
N ARG A 51 -1.42 -12.98 10.26
CA ARG A 51 -2.19 -11.80 10.68
C ARG A 51 -1.31 -10.61 11.07
N PRO A 52 -0.24 -10.77 11.89
CA PRO A 52 0.68 -9.67 12.20
C PRO A 52 1.27 -9.01 10.95
N GLU A 53 1.70 -9.81 9.97
CA GLU A 53 2.33 -9.29 8.77
C GLU A 53 1.31 -8.62 7.83
N TYR A 54 0.10 -9.17 7.73
CA TYR A 54 -1.03 -8.52 7.06
C TYR A 54 -1.35 -7.15 7.67
N ASP A 55 -1.44 -7.05 9.01
CA ASP A 55 -1.73 -5.79 9.70
C ASP A 55 -0.58 -4.77 9.50
N ARG A 56 0.68 -5.24 9.51
CA ARG A 56 1.87 -4.40 9.22
C ARG A 56 1.81 -3.80 7.81
N LEU A 57 1.55 -4.62 6.80
CA LEU A 57 1.50 -4.20 5.40
C LEU A 57 0.30 -3.26 5.13
N THR A 58 -0.86 -3.58 5.70
CA THR A 58 -2.06 -2.72 5.59
C THR A 58 -1.84 -1.36 6.27
N THR A 59 -1.19 -1.33 7.42
CA THR A 59 -0.83 -0.07 8.10
C THR A 59 0.13 0.75 7.26
N ALA A 60 1.14 0.12 6.66
CA ALA A 60 2.09 0.81 5.77
C ALA A 60 1.39 1.39 4.53
N MET A 61 0.49 0.63 3.90
CA MET A 61 -0.33 1.10 2.78
C MET A 61 -1.17 2.34 3.16
N ASN A 62 -1.86 2.30 4.30
CA ASN A 62 -2.65 3.42 4.79
C ASN A 62 -1.80 4.67 5.05
N LEU A 63 -0.61 4.50 5.63
CA LEU A 63 0.30 5.61 5.85
C LEU A 63 0.76 6.24 4.53
N ILE A 64 1.16 5.40 3.56
CA ILE A 64 1.59 5.87 2.23
C ILE A 64 0.46 6.63 1.56
N SER A 65 -0.74 6.05 1.49
CA SER A 65 -1.95 6.68 0.95
C SER A 65 -2.18 8.09 1.50
N VAL A 66 -2.17 8.22 2.83
CA VAL A 66 -2.38 9.51 3.50
C VAL A 66 -1.27 10.49 3.15
N THR A 67 0.00 10.06 3.17
CA THR A 67 1.12 10.95 2.83
C THR A 67 1.15 11.38 1.36
N THR A 68 0.89 10.47 0.42
CA THR A 68 0.81 10.77 -1.01
C THR A 68 -0.32 11.77 -1.27
N ARG A 69 -1.49 11.55 -0.67
CA ARG A 69 -2.65 12.47 -0.78
C ARG A 69 -2.34 13.87 -0.22
N HIS A 70 -1.70 13.94 0.95
CA HIS A 70 -1.28 15.21 1.54
C HIS A 70 -0.22 15.94 0.70
N GLY A 71 0.64 15.21 -0.02
CA GLY A 71 1.59 15.79 -0.97
C GLY A 71 0.92 16.64 -2.04
N TRP A 72 -0.29 16.26 -2.47
CA TRP A 72 -1.08 17.04 -3.43
C TRP A 72 -1.83 18.21 -2.78
N ASP A 73 -2.41 18.01 -1.59
CA ASP A 73 -3.08 19.09 -0.86
C ASP A 73 -2.11 20.22 -0.48
N GLY A 74 -0.83 19.90 -0.24
CA GLY A 74 0.25 20.87 0.00
C GLY A 74 0.72 21.64 -1.23
N MET A 75 0.40 21.19 -2.45
CA MET A 75 0.70 21.91 -3.70
C MET A 75 -0.34 23.00 -4.03
N GLU A 76 -1.53 22.98 -3.42
CA GLU A 76 -2.60 23.95 -3.71
C GLU A 76 -2.48 25.29 -2.95
N ILE A 77 -1.46 25.49 -2.08
CA ILE A 77 -1.35 26.71 -1.29
C ILE A 77 0.06 27.31 -1.36
N GLN A 78 0.31 28.13 -2.39
CA GLN A 78 0.80 29.51 -2.21
C GLN A 78 0.33 30.38 -3.39
N PRO A 79 -0.73 31.20 -3.26
CA PRO A 79 -0.82 32.38 -4.10
C PRO A 79 0.37 33.27 -3.73
N CYS A 80 1.30 33.42 -4.67
CA CYS A 80 2.39 34.39 -4.56
C CYS A 80 1.81 35.74 -4.15
N ARG A 81 2.19 36.23 -2.97
CA ARG A 81 1.88 37.59 -2.52
C ARG A 81 3.17 38.34 -2.25
#